data_AF-A0AAX2ZKA9-F1
#
_entry.id   AF-A0AAX2ZKA9-F1
#
_cell.length_a   1.000
_cell.length_b   1.000
_cell.length_c   1.000
_cell.angle_alpha   90.00
_cell.angle_beta   90.00
_cell.angle_gamma   90.00
#
_symmetry.space_group_name_H-M   'P 1'
#
loop_
_entity.id
_entity.type
_entity.pdbx_description
1 polymer ?
#
loop_
_entity_poly.entity_id
_entity_poly.type
_entity_poly.pdbx_seq_one_letter_code
_entity_poly.pdbx_strand_id
1 'polypeptide(L)'
;MKHISQHLDHREQRIKKIAIHYGYDRQSIKLIEEMAELQQAICKHRESTDKVKTLENIKSEIADVYVVFEQVKYLLNIKDEDIEEIKDYKINRQLLRMKSE
;
A
#
# COMPACT_ATOMS: atom_id res chain seq x y z
N MET A 1 11.12 -4.99 23.21
CA MET A 1 11.59 -4.15 22.07
C MET A 1 12.53 -4.88 21.11
N LYS A 2 13.53 -5.67 21.56
CA LYS A 2 14.39 -6.46 20.64
C LYS A 2 13.66 -7.52 19.79
N HIS A 3 12.58 -8.13 20.29
CA HIS A 3 11.86 -9.19 19.54
C HIS A 3 11.01 -8.69 18.36
N ILE A 4 10.52 -7.44 18.38
CA ILE A 4 9.78 -6.86 17.25
C ILE A 4 10.75 -6.47 16.13
N SER A 5 11.95 -6.01 16.49
CA SER A 5 13.01 -5.61 15.55
C SER A 5 13.53 -6.79 14.72
N GLN A 6 13.62 -8.00 15.28
CA GLN A 6 14.04 -9.20 14.52
C GLN A 6 12.99 -9.67 13.49
N HIS A 7 11.69 -9.50 13.76
CA HIS A 7 10.63 -9.92 12.83
C HIS A 7 10.42 -8.97 11.65
N LEU A 8 10.62 -7.66 11.85
CA LEU A 8 10.54 -6.64 10.80
C LEU A 8 11.68 -6.78 9.78
N ASP A 9 12.89 -7.08 10.27
CA ASP A 9 14.09 -7.30 9.45
C ASP A 9 13.87 -8.42 8.40
N HIS A 10 13.18 -9.50 8.78
CA HIS A 10 12.86 -10.56 7.83
C HIS A 10 11.83 -10.16 6.77
N ARG A 11 10.84 -9.29 7.09
CA ARG A 11 9.81 -8.89 6.11
C ARG A 11 10.39 -7.96 5.07
N GLU A 12 11.14 -6.95 5.50
CA GLU A 12 11.78 -5.98 4.60
C GLU A 12 12.78 -6.67 3.67
N GLN A 13 13.61 -7.59 4.20
CA GLN A 13 14.53 -8.38 3.38
C GLN A 13 13.80 -9.22 2.32
N ARG A 14 12.67 -9.84 2.67
CA ARG A 14 11.85 -10.59 1.69
C ARG A 14 11.28 -9.69 0.61
N ILE A 15 10.76 -8.52 0.97
CA ILE A 15 10.25 -7.51 0.03
C ILE A 15 11.36 -7.10 -0.95
N LYS A 16 12.54 -6.75 -0.44
CA LYS A 16 13.70 -6.37 -1.26
C LYS A 16 14.13 -7.50 -2.20
N LYS A 17 14.18 -8.74 -1.70
CA LYS A 17 14.52 -9.91 -2.52
C LYS A 17 13.56 -10.11 -3.69
N ILE A 18 12.24 -9.97 -3.44
CA ILE A 18 11.22 -10.06 -4.49
C ILE A 18 11.38 -8.90 -5.49
N ALA A 19 11.56 -7.69 -4.99
CA ALA A 19 11.73 -6.49 -5.82
C ALA A 19 12.93 -6.62 -6.77
N ILE A 20 14.10 -7.03 -6.26
CA ILE A 20 15.31 -7.24 -7.06
C ILE A 20 15.11 -8.32 -8.12
N HIS A 21 14.41 -9.40 -7.77
CA HIS A 21 14.19 -10.51 -8.70
C HIS A 21 13.34 -10.11 -9.93
N TYR A 22 12.29 -9.32 -9.72
CA TYR A 22 11.36 -8.95 -10.81
C TYR A 22 11.71 -7.62 -11.51
N GLY A 23 12.37 -6.69 -10.82
CA GLY A 23 12.74 -5.38 -11.36
C GLY A 23 11.56 -4.42 -11.52
N TYR A 24 11.87 -3.15 -11.82
CA TYR A 24 10.88 -2.06 -11.81
C TYR A 24 9.76 -2.21 -12.84
N ASP A 25 10.09 -2.55 -14.09
CA ASP A 25 9.08 -2.62 -15.16
C ASP A 25 7.97 -3.62 -14.84
N ARG A 26 8.32 -4.79 -14.30
CA ARG A 26 7.33 -5.80 -13.90
C ARG A 26 6.56 -5.39 -12.64
N GLN A 27 7.26 -4.84 -11.65
CA GLN A 27 6.66 -4.53 -10.35
C GLN A 27 5.76 -3.29 -10.41
N SER A 28 6.04 -2.34 -11.30
CA SER A 28 5.16 -1.21 -11.55
C SER A 28 3.85 -1.63 -12.22
N ILE A 29 3.90 -2.56 -13.19
CA ILE A 29 2.70 -3.17 -13.77
C ILE A 29 1.94 -3.95 -12.70
N LYS A 30 2.63 -4.75 -11.89
CA LYS A 30 2.01 -5.50 -10.81
C LYS A 30 1.31 -4.59 -9.81
N LEU A 31 1.90 -3.45 -9.45
CA LEU A 31 1.27 -2.46 -8.58
C LEU A 31 -0.02 -1.91 -9.19
N ILE A 32 -0.06 -1.68 -10.51
CA ILE A 32 -1.28 -1.24 -11.22
C ILE A 32 -2.36 -2.32 -11.15
N GLU A 33 -2.00 -3.60 -11.31
CA GLU A 33 -2.94 -4.73 -11.17
C GLU A 33 -3.57 -4.77 -9.76
N GLU A 34 -2.75 -4.75 -8.70
CA GLU A 34 -3.25 -4.78 -7.32
C GLU A 34 -4.16 -3.57 -7.01
N MET A 35 -3.81 -2.38 -7.52
CA MET A 35 -4.66 -1.19 -7.37
C MET A 35 -6.00 -1.34 -8.10
N ALA A 36 -6.02 -2.01 -9.26
CA ALA A 36 -7.25 -2.28 -10.00
C ALA A 36 -8.11 -3.33 -9.30
N GLU A 37 -7.52 -4.33 -8.66
CA GLU A 37 -8.21 -5.33 -7.84
C GLU A 37 -8.81 -4.68 -6.58
N LEU A 38 -8.05 -3.82 -5.90
CA LEU A 38 -8.56 -3.01 -4.78
C LEU A 38 -9.73 -2.11 -5.21
N GLN A 39 -9.62 -1.42 -6.36
CA GLN A 39 -10.71 -0.61 -6.90
C GLN A 39 -11.98 -1.46 -7.08
N GLN A 40 -11.85 -2.65 -7.70
CA GLN A 40 -12.98 -3.56 -7.90
C GLN A 40 -13.58 -4.05 -6.57
N ALA A 41 -12.74 -4.38 -5.58
CA ALA A 41 -13.20 -4.80 -4.26
C ALA A 41 -14.02 -3.71 -3.56
N ILE A 42 -13.57 -2.45 -3.64
CA ILE A 42 -14.30 -1.28 -3.11
C ILE A 42 -15.65 -1.11 -3.82
N CYS A 43 -15.69 -1.19 -5.16
CA CYS A 43 -16.94 -1.11 -5.91
C CYS A 43 -17.93 -2.22 -5.48
N LYS A 44 -17.49 -3.46 -5.41
CA LYS A 44 -18.31 -4.61 -4.97
C LYS A 44 -18.81 -4.42 -3.54
N HIS A 45 -17.97 -3.91 -2.64
CA HIS A 45 -18.37 -3.65 -1.26
C HIS A 45 -19.49 -2.62 -1.16
N ARG A 46 -19.51 -1.58 -2.00
CA ARG A 46 -20.58 -0.56 -1.98
C ARG A 46 -21.95 -1.17 -2.27
N GLU A 47 -22.03 -2.08 -3.23
CA GLU A 47 -23.28 -2.66 -3.73
C GLU A 47 -23.71 -3.94 -3.00
N SER A 48 -22.78 -4.65 -2.37
CA SER A 48 -23.05 -5.94 -1.71
C SER A 48 -23.93 -5.82 -0.46
N THR A 49 -24.83 -6.78 -0.27
CA THR A 49 -25.56 -7.01 1.00
C THR A 49 -24.71 -7.77 2.02
N ASP A 50 -23.75 -8.58 1.57
CA ASP A 50 -22.75 -9.24 2.41
C ASP A 50 -21.53 -8.32 2.58
N LYS A 51 -21.61 -7.45 3.60
CA LYS A 51 -20.55 -6.49 3.92
C LYS A 51 -19.34 -7.14 4.59
N VAL A 52 -19.52 -8.24 5.32
CA VAL A 52 -18.44 -8.93 6.04
C VAL A 52 -17.47 -9.54 5.04
N LYS A 53 -17.98 -10.32 4.09
CA LYS A 53 -17.15 -10.95 3.06
C LYS A 53 -16.43 -9.93 2.19
N THR A 54 -17.14 -8.89 1.74
CA THR A 54 -16.55 -7.88 0.86
C THR A 54 -15.54 -6.98 1.59
N LEU A 55 -15.68 -6.80 2.90
CA LEU A 55 -14.66 -6.13 3.73
C LEU A 55 -13.38 -6.98 3.84
N GLU A 56 -13.50 -8.30 4.02
CA GLU A 56 -12.32 -9.19 4.03
C GLU A 56 -11.58 -9.16 2.70
N ASN A 57 -12.31 -9.13 1.57
CA ASN A 57 -11.68 -8.95 0.26
C ASN A 57 -10.92 -7.62 0.18
N ILE A 58 -11.52 -6.50 0.58
CA ILE A 58 -10.82 -5.19 0.60
C ILE A 58 -9.54 -5.26 1.44
N LYS A 59 -9.58 -5.91 2.61
CA LYS A 59 -8.38 -6.06 3.45
C LYS A 59 -7.27 -6.82 2.74
N SER A 60 -7.62 -7.87 1.99
CA SER A 60 -6.65 -8.62 1.17
C SER A 60 -6.03 -7.72 0.11
N GLU A 61 -6.85 -7.08 -0.73
CA GLU A 61 -6.33 -6.25 -1.83
C GLU A 61 -5.52 -5.05 -1.31
N ILE A 62 -5.87 -4.48 -0.16
CA ILE A 62 -5.06 -3.45 0.51
C ILE A 62 -3.68 -4.02 0.86
N ALA A 63 -3.62 -5.24 1.43
CA ALA A 63 -2.36 -5.87 1.79
C ALA A 63 -1.49 -6.15 0.57
N ASP A 64 -2.09 -6.59 -0.53
CA ASP A 64 -1.39 -6.87 -1.78
C ASP A 64 -0.82 -5.57 -2.39
N VAL A 65 -1.62 -4.49 -2.44
CA VAL A 65 -1.15 -3.14 -2.81
C VAL A 65 0.03 -2.71 -1.94
N TYR A 66 -0.07 -2.83 -0.60
CA TYR A 66 1.03 -2.44 0.29
C TYR A 66 2.31 -3.23 0.01
N VAL A 67 2.20 -4.55 -0.22
CA VAL A 67 3.37 -5.40 -0.47
C VAL A 67 4.08 -4.99 -1.75
N VAL A 68 3.35 -4.76 -2.85
CA VAL A 68 3.96 -4.38 -4.12
C VAL A 68 4.41 -2.91 -4.10
N PHE A 69 3.70 -2.04 -3.39
CA PHE A 69 4.09 -0.64 -3.21
C PHE A 69 5.45 -0.49 -2.52
N GLU A 70 5.71 -1.27 -1.46
CA GLU A 70 7.04 -1.28 -0.81
C GLU A 70 8.16 -1.79 -1.76
N GLN A 71 7.85 -2.73 -2.64
CA GLN A 71 8.79 -3.22 -3.66
C GLN A 71 9.12 -2.11 -4.67
N VAL A 72 8.11 -1.37 -5.13
CA VAL A 72 8.26 -0.26 -6.07
C VAL A 72 9.02 0.92 -5.44
N LYS A 73 8.70 1.30 -4.19
CA LYS A 73 9.46 2.31 -3.44
C LYS A 73 10.94 1.96 -3.37
N TYR A 74 11.24 0.71 -2.99
CA TYR A 74 12.62 0.23 -2.93
C TYR A 74 13.33 0.33 -4.28
N LEU A 75 12.69 -0.11 -5.37
CA LEU A 75 13.27 -0.09 -6.72
C LEU A 75 13.52 1.32 -7.26
N LEU A 76 12.72 2.30 -6.82
CA LEU A 76 12.89 3.72 -7.16
C LEU A 76 13.77 4.48 -6.17
N ASN A 77 14.31 3.80 -5.16
CA ASN A 77 15.08 4.43 -4.07
C ASN A 77 14.31 5.57 -3.36
N ILE A 78 13.00 5.41 -3.22
CA ILE A 78 12.13 6.32 -2.46
C ILE A 78 12.09 5.83 -1.02
N LYS A 79 12.58 6.64 -0.10
CA LYS A 79 12.54 6.35 1.33
C LYS A 79 11.24 6.83 1.95
N ASP A 80 10.93 6.31 3.13
CA ASP A 80 9.77 6.78 3.90
C ASP A 80 9.88 8.26 4.22
N GLU A 81 11.08 8.73 4.57
CA GLU A 81 11.30 10.14 4.90
C GLU A 81 11.00 11.07 3.72
N ASP A 82 11.22 10.61 2.47
CA ASP A 82 10.95 11.40 1.25
C ASP A 82 9.44 11.65 1.05
N ILE A 83 8.58 10.82 1.63
CA ILE A 83 7.12 10.88 1.45
C ILE A 83 6.37 11.35 2.69
N GLU A 84 6.95 11.27 3.89
CA GLU A 84 6.26 11.66 5.13
C GLU A 84 5.88 13.15 5.15
N GLU A 85 6.79 14.06 4.82
CA GLU A 85 6.47 15.50 4.77
C GLU A 85 5.35 15.81 3.76
N ILE A 86 5.35 15.10 2.62
CA ILE A 86 4.32 15.23 1.58
C ILE A 86 2.97 14.72 2.10
N LYS A 87 2.94 13.62 2.87
CA LYS A 87 1.73 13.08 3.48
C LYS A 87 1.16 14.06 4.49
N ASP A 88 1.99 14.58 5.40
CA ASP A 88 1.56 15.54 6.42
C ASP A 88 0.98 16.80 5.79
N TYR A 89 1.65 17.36 4.78
CA TYR A 89 1.13 18.49 4.03
C TYR A 89 -0.25 18.19 3.41
N LYS A 90 -0.40 17.03 2.75
CA LYS A 90 -1.67 16.62 2.13
C LYS A 90 -2.78 16.43 3.17
N ILE A 91 -2.49 15.83 4.31
CA ILE A 91 -3.44 15.62 5.41
C ILE A 91 -3.90 16.96 5.97
N ASN A 92 -2.96 17.82 6.36
CA ASN A 92 -3.24 19.16 6.90
C ASN A 92 -4.08 19.99 5.92
N ARG A 93 -3.78 19.93 4.62
CA ARG A 93 -4.57 20.59 3.58
C ARG A 93 -6.02 20.09 3.53
N GLN A 94 -6.27 18.79 3.65
CA GLN A 94 -7.65 18.27 3.67
C GLN A 94 -8.39 18.65 4.95
N LEU A 95 -7.72 18.63 6.11
CA LEU A 95 -8.31 19.08 7.38
C LEU A 95 -8.74 20.55 7.33
N LEU A 96 -7.97 21.40 6.65
CA LEU A 96 -8.35 22.80 6.44
C LEU A 96 -9.59 22.95 5.54
N ARG A 97 -9.71 22.14 4.48
CA ARG A 97 -10.89 22.14 3.59
C ARG A 97 -12.15 21.74 4.32
N MET A 98 -12.08 20.70 5.16
CA MET A 98 -13.21 20.26 5.99
C MET A 98 -13.69 21.32 6.98
N LYS A 99 -12.83 22.25 7.42
CA LYS A 99 -13.23 23.36 8.30
C LYS A 99 -13.93 24.51 7.56
N SER A 100 -13.79 24.55 6.23
CA SER A 100 -14.39 25.57 5.37
C SER A 100 -15.65 25.08 4.65
N GLU A 101 -16.09 23.85 4.91
CA GLU A 101 -17.38 23.27 4.51
C GLU A 101 -18.44 23.51 5.58
#